data_AF-A0A094JUB1-F1
#
_entry.id   AF-A0A094JUB1-F1
#
_cell.length_a   1.000
_cell.length_b   1.000
_cell.length_c   1.000
_cell.angle_alpha   90.00
_cell.angle_beta   90.00
_cell.angle_gamma   90.00
#
_symmetry.space_group_name_H-M   'P 1'
#
loop_
_entity.id
_entity.type
_entity.pdbx_description
1 polymer ?
#
loop_
_entity_poly.entity_id
_entity_poly.type
_entity_poly.pdbx_seq_one_letter_code
_entity_poly.pdbx_strand_id
1 'polypeptide(L)'
;MALLTVHEALMDAWRTFKGDKWKKEIDVRDFILNNVTVYTGDESFLQGPTEATKKLWEQVMELSKLERERGGVLNMDTEIVSTITSHGPGYLNKELESRRFSNRRTV
;
A
#
# COMPACT_ATOMS: atom_id res chain seq x y z
N MET A 1 -20.04 -8.50 -23.20
CA MET A 1 -18.96 -8.42 -22.20
C MET A 1 -17.81 -7.68 -22.89
N ALA A 2 -17.76 -6.36 -22.76
CA ALA A 2 -16.83 -5.54 -23.53
C ALA A 2 -15.41 -5.67 -22.95
N LEU A 3 -14.46 -6.03 -23.81
CA LEU A 3 -13.03 -5.91 -23.57
C LEU A 3 -12.73 -4.43 -23.34
N LEU A 4 -12.56 -4.02 -22.08
CA LEU A 4 -12.01 -2.72 -21.75
C LEU A 4 -10.50 -2.78 -22.06
N THR A 5 -10.11 -2.24 -23.21
CA THR A 5 -8.71 -2.15 -23.63
C THR A 5 -7.92 -1.33 -22.60
N VAL A 6 -6.72 -1.79 -22.24
CA VAL A 6 -5.82 -1.21 -21.21
C VAL A 6 -5.64 0.31 -21.35
N HIS A 7 -5.78 0.84 -22.57
CA HIS A 7 -5.71 2.27 -22.87
C HIS A 7 -6.82 3.11 -22.20
N GLU A 8 -8.06 2.59 -22.10
CA GLU A 8 -9.17 3.32 -21.46
C GLU A 8 -9.03 3.35 -19.93
N ALA A 9 -8.55 2.25 -19.33
CA ALA A 9 -8.32 2.17 -17.89
C ALA A 9 -7.20 3.12 -17.42
N LEU A 10 -6.17 3.33 -18.24
CA LEU A 10 -5.09 4.29 -17.97
C LEU A 10 -5.58 5.75 -17.99
N MET A 11 -6.44 6.09 -18.94
CA MET A 11 -6.99 7.45 -19.04
C MET A 11 -7.87 7.82 -17.85
N ASP A 12 -8.59 6.86 -17.25
CA ASP A 12 -9.40 7.11 -16.05
C ASP A 12 -8.54 7.32 -14.79
N ALA A 13 -7.45 6.56 -14.63
CA ALA A 13 -6.53 6.70 -13.50
C ALA A 13 -5.82 8.07 -13.49
N TRP A 14 -5.66 8.72 -14.64
CA TRP A 14 -4.91 9.97 -14.79
C TRP A 14 -5.78 11.21 -15.04
N ARG A 15 -7.10 11.07 -14.99
CA ARG A 15 -8.08 12.07 -15.43
C ARG A 15 -7.88 13.47 -14.81
N THR A 16 -7.40 13.55 -13.58
CA THR A 16 -7.24 14.81 -12.83
C THR A 16 -5.79 15.27 -12.70
N PHE A 17 -4.80 14.49 -13.16
CA PHE A 17 -3.38 14.82 -13.00
C PHE A 17 -2.87 15.71 -14.15
N LYS A 18 -2.14 16.77 -13.76
CA LYS A 18 -1.53 17.77 -14.63
C LYS A 18 -0.21 17.27 -15.22
N GLY A 19 0.19 17.84 -16.36
CA GLY A 19 1.42 17.52 -17.07
C GLY A 19 1.23 16.51 -18.21
N ASP A 20 2.11 16.59 -19.20
CA ASP A 20 2.02 15.82 -20.45
C ASP A 20 3.27 14.96 -20.72
N LYS A 21 4.41 15.33 -20.13
CA LYS A 21 5.69 14.65 -20.37
C LYS A 21 5.71 13.28 -19.68
N TRP A 22 5.38 13.22 -18.39
CA TRP A 22 5.28 11.95 -17.64
C TRP A 22 4.21 10.98 -18.18
N LYS A 23 3.26 11.45 -19.01
CA LYS A 23 2.25 10.59 -19.67
C LYS A 23 2.80 9.89 -20.91
N LYS A 24 3.89 10.42 -21.49
CA LYS A 24 4.51 9.92 -22.73
C LYS A 24 5.76 9.09 -22.46
N GLU A 25 6.45 9.34 -21.35
CA GLU A 25 7.63 8.61 -20.91
C GLU A 25 7.65 8.39 -19.40
N ILE A 26 8.46 7.44 -18.93
CA ILE A 26 8.61 7.14 -17.51
C ILE A 26 9.41 8.28 -16.84
N ASP A 27 8.71 9.29 -16.32
CA ASP A 27 9.29 10.43 -15.60
C ASP A 27 8.49 10.73 -14.31
N VAL A 28 8.84 10.03 -13.24
CA VAL A 28 8.21 10.19 -11.91
C VAL A 28 8.47 11.59 -11.33
N ARG A 29 9.60 12.21 -11.69
CA ARG A 29 9.96 13.55 -11.19
C ARG A 29 9.02 14.61 -11.74
N ASP A 30 8.80 14.60 -13.05
CA ASP A 30 7.86 15.52 -13.70
C ASP A 30 6.43 15.33 -13.18
N PHE A 31 6.00 14.08 -12.94
CA PHE A 31 4.70 13.81 -12.31
C PHE A 31 4.55 14.48 -10.94
N ILE A 32 5.53 14.32 -10.04
CA ILE A 32 5.49 14.88 -8.69
C ILE A 32 5.46 16.41 -8.74
N LEU A 33 6.34 17.04 -9.53
CA LEU A 33 6.41 18.50 -9.61
C LEU A 33 5.11 19.14 -10.11
N ASN A 34 4.42 18.50 -11.06
CA ASN A 34 3.16 19.01 -11.60
C ASN A 34 1.94 18.77 -10.70
N ASN A 35 2.01 17.85 -9.73
CA ASN A 35 0.85 17.37 -8.97
C ASN A 35 1.02 17.43 -7.44
N VAL A 36 2.16 17.90 -6.93
CA VAL A 36 2.37 18.09 -5.49
C VAL A 36 1.66 19.36 -5.01
N THR A 37 0.86 19.22 -3.96
CA THR A 37 0.35 20.36 -3.18
C THR A 37 1.23 20.50 -1.96
N VAL A 38 2.03 21.56 -1.89
CA VAL A 38 2.89 21.81 -0.73
C VAL A 38 2.01 22.06 0.49
N TYR A 39 2.17 21.23 1.52
CA TYR A 39 1.48 21.38 2.79
C TYR A 39 2.41 22.07 3.80
N THR A 40 2.01 23.25 4.27
CA THR A 40 2.75 24.05 5.27
C THR A 40 1.98 24.22 6.59
N GLY A 41 0.94 23.41 6.80
CA GLY A 41 0.15 23.40 8.03
C GLY A 41 0.79 22.55 9.13
N ASP A 42 0.01 22.23 10.15
CA ASP A 42 0.44 21.45 11.32
C ASP A 42 -0.16 20.02 11.33
N GLU A 43 0.05 19.29 12.42
CA GLU A 43 -0.40 17.90 12.56
C GLU A 43 -1.88 17.74 12.91
N SER A 44 -2.66 18.83 13.02
CA SER A 44 -4.05 18.79 13.49
C SER A 44 -5.01 18.00 12.59
N PHE A 45 -4.65 17.79 11.31
CA PHE A 45 -5.46 16.98 10.39
C PHE A 45 -5.24 15.47 10.53
N LEU A 46 -4.23 15.05 11.30
CA LEU A 46 -3.90 13.64 11.47
C LEU A 46 -5.03 12.90 12.18
N GLN A 47 -5.40 11.75 11.63
CA GLN A 47 -6.37 10.85 12.25
C GLN A 47 -5.65 9.69 12.92
N GLY A 48 -6.13 9.31 14.09
CA GLY A 48 -5.63 8.16 14.83
C GLY A 48 -5.86 6.83 14.08
N PRO A 49 -5.22 5.74 14.56
CA PRO A 49 -5.36 4.43 13.94
C PRO A 49 -6.79 3.90 14.06
N THR A 50 -7.22 3.15 13.04
CA THR A 50 -8.51 2.44 13.08
C THR A 50 -8.46 1.25 14.03
N GLU A 51 -9.62 0.78 14.49
CA GLU A 51 -9.71 -0.45 15.29
C GLU A 51 -9.16 -1.69 14.57
N ALA A 52 -9.28 -1.76 13.23
CA ALA A 52 -8.66 -2.82 12.44
C ALA A 52 -7.12 -2.74 12.50
N THR A 53 -6.56 -1.53 12.39
CA THR A 53 -5.12 -1.29 12.53
C THR A 53 -4.63 -1.69 13.92
N LYS A 54 -5.35 -1.33 14.99
CA LYS A 54 -4.99 -1.71 16.36
C LYS A 54 -4.98 -3.22 16.55
N LYS A 55 -6.00 -3.92 16.09
CA LYS A 55 -6.10 -5.39 16.20
C LYS A 55 -4.98 -6.11 15.43
N LEU A 56 -4.68 -5.67 14.21
CA LEU A 56 -3.55 -6.22 13.44
C LEU A 56 -2.23 -5.95 14.14
N TRP A 57 -2.06 -4.75 14.71
CA TRP A 57 -0.85 -4.39 15.43
C TRP A 57 -0.67 -5.21 16.72
N GLU A 58 -1.75 -5.47 17.46
CA GLU A 58 -1.75 -6.35 18.64
C GLU A 58 -1.26 -7.76 18.29
N GLN A 59 -1.72 -8.32 17.17
CA GLN A 59 -1.26 -9.63 16.68
C GLN A 59 0.24 -9.64 16.35
N VAL A 60 0.72 -8.60 15.65
CA VAL A 60 2.17 -8.46 15.35
C VAL A 60 2.98 -8.37 16.64
N MET A 61 2.50 -7.61 17.62
CA MET A 61 3.17 -7.45 18.91
C MET A 61 3.22 -8.76 19.70
N GLU A 62 2.17 -9.58 19.65
CA GLU A 62 2.16 -10.91 20.26
C GLU A 62 3.17 -11.85 19.58
N LEU A 63 3.17 -11.91 18.25
CA LEU A 63 4.14 -12.71 17.48
C LEU A 63 5.58 -12.27 17.75
N SER A 64 5.82 -10.97 17.86
CA SER A 64 7.13 -10.41 18.18
C SER A 64 7.60 -10.79 19.59
N LYS A 65 6.69 -10.91 20.57
CA LYS A 65 7.03 -11.42 21.91
C LYS A 65 7.42 -12.90 21.83
N LEU A 66 6.65 -13.71 21.13
CA LEU A 66 6.93 -15.13 20.92
C LEU A 66 8.28 -15.35 20.21
N GLU A 67 8.62 -14.51 19.23
CA GLU A 67 9.92 -14.55 18.56
C GLU A 67 11.08 -14.31 19.53
N ARG A 68 10.94 -13.31 20.41
CA ARG A 68 11.94 -13.02 21.47
C ARG A 68 12.05 -14.17 22.48
N GLU A 69 10.93 -14.73 22.91
CA GLU A 69 10.89 -15.86 23.84
C GLU A 69 11.53 -17.13 23.26
N ARG A 70 11.42 -17.34 21.93
CA ARG A 70 12.02 -18.46 21.22
C ARG A 70 13.47 -18.24 20.79
N GLY A 71 14.09 -17.15 21.22
CA GLY A 71 15.51 -16.88 20.92
C GLY A 71 15.77 -16.32 19.52
N GLY A 72 14.76 -15.72 18.88
CA GLY A 72 14.95 -14.81 17.74
C GLY A 72 14.40 -15.26 16.39
N VAL A 73 13.92 -16.50 16.22
CA VAL A 73 13.21 -16.92 15.00
C VAL A 73 11.95 -17.68 15.37
N LEU A 74 10.79 -17.15 14.96
CA LEU A 74 9.51 -17.76 15.25
C LEU A 74 9.23 -18.97 14.34
N ASN A 75 9.54 -18.84 13.05
CA ASN A 75 9.49 -19.87 12.02
C ASN A 75 10.32 -19.43 10.80
N MET A 76 11.03 -20.35 10.15
CA MET A 76 11.83 -20.11 8.94
C MET A 76 11.57 -21.25 7.96
N ASP A 77 11.28 -20.91 6.71
CA ASP A 77 11.17 -21.90 5.64
C ASP A 77 12.57 -22.43 5.29
N THR A 78 12.77 -23.73 5.49
CA THR A 78 14.04 -24.41 5.22
C THR A 78 14.04 -25.17 3.89
N GLU A 79 12.94 -25.12 3.14
CA GLU A 79 12.73 -25.95 1.94
C GLU A 79 12.62 -25.10 0.67
N ILE A 80 12.11 -23.87 0.75
CA ILE A 80 11.89 -22.99 -0.40
C ILE A 80 12.98 -21.92 -0.53
N VAL A 81 13.68 -21.92 -1.66
CA VAL A 81 14.59 -20.81 -2.02
C VAL A 81 13.76 -19.59 -2.41
N SER A 82 13.95 -18.49 -1.68
CA SER A 82 13.18 -17.26 -1.87
C SER A 82 13.42 -16.60 -3.24
N THR A 83 12.36 -16.51 -4.05
CA THR A 83 12.31 -15.78 -5.33
C THR A 83 10.98 -14.99 -5.42
N ILE A 84 10.83 -14.10 -6.41
CA ILE A 84 9.68 -13.18 -6.52
C ILE A 84 8.33 -13.93 -6.44
N THR A 85 8.25 -15.15 -6.94
CA THR A 85 7.02 -15.94 -7.01
C THR A 85 7.09 -17.24 -6.20
N SER A 86 8.10 -17.44 -5.35
CA SER A 86 8.26 -18.70 -4.62
C SER A 86 7.25 -18.89 -3.50
N HIS A 87 6.80 -17.78 -2.89
CA HIS A 87 5.85 -17.81 -1.78
C HIS A 87 4.47 -17.35 -2.22
N GLY A 88 3.44 -18.02 -1.71
CA GLY A 88 2.06 -17.58 -1.84
C GLY A 88 1.78 -16.31 -1.01
N PRO A 89 0.60 -15.70 -1.18
CA PRO A 89 0.26 -14.49 -0.42
C PRO A 89 0.07 -14.81 1.07
N GLY A 90 0.89 -14.18 1.92
CA GLY A 90 0.77 -14.24 3.38
C GLY A 90 -0.17 -13.16 3.91
N TYR A 91 -0.94 -13.50 4.94
CA TYR A 91 -1.85 -12.59 5.63
C TYR A 91 -1.76 -12.87 7.14
N LEU A 92 -1.82 -11.82 7.97
CA LEU A 92 -2.06 -11.93 9.41
C LEU A 92 -3.56 -12.14 9.67
N ASN A 93 -4.39 -11.33 9.02
CA ASN A 93 -5.83 -11.52 8.96
C ASN A 93 -6.39 -10.90 7.69
N LYS A 94 -6.69 -11.75 6.71
CA LYS A 94 -7.14 -11.36 5.36
C LYS A 94 -8.44 -10.54 5.35
N GLU A 95 -9.28 -10.64 6.38
CA GLU A 95 -10.54 -9.91 6.48
C GLU A 95 -10.36 -8.53 7.14
N LEU A 96 -9.42 -8.42 8.10
CA LEU A 96 -9.08 -7.16 8.75
C LEU A 96 -8.10 -6.31 7.94
N GLU A 97 -7.29 -6.95 7.10
CA GLU A 97 -6.39 -6.31 6.14
C GLU A 97 -7.22 -5.69 5.01
N SER A 98 -7.77 -4.52 5.31
CA SER A 98 -8.62 -3.84 4.35
C SER A 98 -7.84 -3.36 3.12
N ARG A 99 -8.27 -3.88 1.97
CA ARG A 99 -8.10 -3.33 0.62
C ARG A 99 -8.94 -2.05 0.48
N ARG A 100 -8.63 -1.01 1.26
CA ARG A 100 -9.34 0.27 1.21
C ARG A 100 -8.46 1.33 0.54
N PHE A 101 -8.46 1.33 -0.79
CA PHE A 101 -8.43 2.62 -1.49
C PHE A 101 -9.79 3.27 -1.22
N SER A 102 -9.98 3.78 0.00
CA SER A 102 -11.08 4.70 0.25
C SER A 102 -10.84 5.88 -0.66
N ASN A 103 -11.69 5.97 -1.65
CA ASN A 103 -11.92 7.09 -2.54
C ASN A 103 -12.11 8.37 -1.72
N ARG A 104 -11.02 8.91 -1.14
CA ARG A 104 -10.99 10.26 -0.59
C ARG A 104 -10.88 11.17 -1.81
N ARG A 105 -12.04 11.47 -2.39
CA ARG A 105 -12.26 12.77 -3.01
C ARG A 105 -11.95 13.80 -1.92
N THR A 106 -10.70 14.24 -1.85
CA THR A 106 -10.39 15.54 -1.28
C THR A 106 -10.90 16.57 -2.28
N VAL A 107 -11.68 17.51 -1.73
CA VAL A 107 -12.17 18.74 -2.34
C VAL A 107 -11.16 19.43 -3.24
#